data_AF-A0A9Q0T3G8-F1
#
_entry.id   AF-A0A9Q0T3G8-F1
#
_cell.length_a   1.000
_cell.length_b   1.000
_cell.length_c   1.000
_cell.angle_alpha   90.00
_cell.angle_beta   90.00
_cell.angle_gamma   90.00
#
_symmetry.space_group_name_H-M   'P 1'
#
loop_
_entity.id
_entity.type
_entity.pdbx_description
1 polymer ?
#
loop_
_entity_poly.entity_id
_entity_poly.type
_entity_poly.pdbx_seq_one_letter_code
_entity_poly.pdbx_strand_id
1 'polypeptide(L)' 'MTTPLIMGMAVAATAYAGRYGIQAWQAFKARPPTARMRKFYEGGFQAVMTRREAALILGV' A
#
# COMPACT_ATOMS: atom_id res chain seq x y z
N MET A 1 11.69 25.56 34.85
CA MET A 1 10.56 24.69 34.41
C MET A 1 10.62 24.31 32.92
N THR A 2 11.52 24.87 32.11
CA THR A 2 11.64 24.62 30.66
C THR A 2 12.42 23.35 30.29
N THR A 3 13.42 22.98 31.10
CA THR A 3 14.27 21.80 30.88
C THR A 3 13.51 20.46 30.84
N PRO A 4 12.58 20.13 31.76
CA PRO A 4 11.85 18.87 31.69
C PRO A 4 10.89 18.80 30.48
N LEU A 5 10.31 19.93 30.08
CA LEU A 5 9.42 19.98 28.91
C LEU A 5 10.18 19.70 27.61
N ILE A 6 11.34 20.34 27.43
CA ILE A 6 12.19 20.12 26.25
C ILE A 6 12.65 18.66 26.19
N MET A 7 13.08 18.09 27.33
CA MET A 7 13.47 16.68 27.40
C MET A 7 12.31 15.74 27.07
N GLY A 8 11.12 16.01 27.60
CA GLY A 8 9.91 15.23 27.29
C GLY A 8 9.56 15.27 25.80
N MET A 9 9.62 16.45 25.18
CA MET A 9 9.38 16.60 23.74
C MET A 9 10.45 15.89 22.90
N ALA A 10 11.73 15.98 23.28
CA ALA A 10 12.81 15.32 22.56
C ALA A 10 12.66 13.78 22.58
N VAL A 11 12.33 13.21 23.75
CA VAL A 11 12.07 11.78 23.90
C VAL A 11 10.86 11.35 23.07
N ALA A 12 9.75 12.10 23.14
CA ALA A 12 8.55 11.81 22.36
C ALA A 12 8.83 11.86 20.85
N ALA A 13 9.53 12.90 20.38
CA ALA A 13 9.89 13.05 18.97
C ALA A 13 10.76 11.87 18.49
N THR A 14 11.75 11.47 19.29
CA THR A 14 12.65 10.36 18.96
C THR A 14 11.91 9.03 18.91
N ALA A 15 11.02 8.77 19.88
CA ALA A 15 10.21 7.56 19.92
C ALA A 15 9.27 7.45 18.71
N TYR A 16 8.59 8.54 18.33
CA TYR A 16 7.74 8.56 17.15
C TYR A 16 8.53 8.40 15.86
N ALA A 17 9.64 9.14 15.70
CA ALA A 17 10.50 9.01 14.53
C ALA A 17 11.02 7.58 14.36
N GLY A 18 11.47 6.94 15.44
CA GLY A 18 11.90 5.54 15.44
C GLY A 18 10.78 4.58 15.04
N ARG A 19 9.60 4.72 15.65
CA ARG A 19 8.43 3.88 15.30
C ARG A 19 8.06 3.99 13.83
N TYR A 20 7.92 5.22 13.31
CA TYR A 20 7.55 5.43 11.92
C TYR A 20 8.65 4.99 10.95
N GLY A 21 9.92 5.18 11.30
CA GLY A 21 11.04 4.69 10.50
C GLY A 21 11.04 3.17 10.36
N ILE A 22 10.85 2.44 11.47
CA ILE A 22 10.77 0.97 11.44
C ILE A 22 9.56 0.50 10.63
N GLN A 23 8.40 1.12 10.82
CA GLN A 23 7.19 0.77 10.07
C GLN A 23 7.35 1.01 8.56
N ALA A 24 7.93 2.16 8.18
CA ALA A 24 8.20 2.47 6.78
C ALA A 24 9.19 1.49 6.16
N TRP A 25 10.24 1.10 6.90
CA TRP A 25 11.23 0.12 6.45
C TRP A 25 10.63 -1.28 6.28
N GLN A 26 9.81 -1.72 7.23
CA GLN A 26 9.09 -2.99 7.11
C GLN A 26 8.12 -2.97 5.94
N ALA A 27 7.33 -1.91 5.79
CA ALA A 27 6.43 -1.74 4.65
C ALA A 27 7.18 -1.72 3.32
N PHE A 28 8.36 -1.08 3.26
CA PHE A 28 9.21 -1.09 2.08
C PHE A 28 9.69 -2.49 1.74
N LYS A 29 10.21 -3.24 2.74
CA LYS A 29 10.66 -4.62 2.54
C LYS A 29 9.53 -5.59 2.19
N ALA A 30 8.32 -5.35 2.68
CA ALA A 30 7.16 -6.16 2.39
C ALA A 30 6.52 -5.88 1.02
N ARG A 31 6.97 -4.84 0.28
CA ARG A 31 6.43 -4.55 -1.05
C ARG A 31 6.82 -5.65 -2.04
N PRO A 32 5.87 -6.16 -2.84
CA PRO A 32 6.20 -7.05 -3.93
C PRO A 32 7.09 -6.30 -4.97
N PRO A 33 8.12 -6.95 -5.53
CA PRO A 33 9.07 -6.33 -6.46
C PRO A 33 8.41 -5.83 -7.76
N THR A 34 7.26 -6.39 -8.13
CA THR A 34 6.40 -5.89 -9.19
C THR A 34 5.13 -5.32 -8.57
N ALA A 35 4.71 -4.14 -9.05
CA ALA A 35 3.41 -3.58 -8.75
C ALA A 35 2.36 -4.61 -9.18
N ARG A 36 1.79 -5.34 -8.22
CA ARG A 36 0.69 -6.27 -8.47
C ARG A 36 -0.55 -5.43 -8.79
N MET A 37 -0.65 -4.98 -10.04
CA MET A 37 -1.95 -4.63 -10.59
C MET A 37 -2.76 -5.92 -10.52
N ARG A 38 -3.74 -5.97 -9.61
CA ARG A 38 -4.72 -7.06 -9.63
C ARG A 38 -5.34 -7.00 -11.01
N LYS A 39 -5.08 -8.02 -11.83
CA LYS A 39 -5.81 -8.18 -13.08
C LYS A 39 -7.28 -8.30 -12.69
N PHE A 40 -8.08 -7.36 -13.16
CA PHE A 40 -9.52 -7.36 -12.89
C PHE A 40 -10.18 -8.62 -13.47
N TYR A 41 -9.57 -9.20 -14.51
CA TYR A 41 -9.99 -10.43 -15.17
C TYR A 41 -8.77 -11.30 -15.50
N GLU A 42 -8.87 -12.62 -15.31
CA GLU A 42 -7.82 -13.55 -15.71
C GLU A 42 -7.82 -13.75 -17.22
N GLY A 43 -6.67 -13.53 -17.88
CA GLY A 43 -6.52 -13.72 -19.33
C GLY A 43 -6.91 -12.50 -20.17
N GLY A 44 -6.98 -12.70 -21.49
CA GLY A 44 -7.55 -11.74 -22.44
C GLY A 44 -8.92 -12.22 -22.94
N PHE A 45 -9.55 -11.44 -23.82
CA PHE A 45 -10.79 -11.84 -24.49
C PHE A 45 -10.53 -12.95 -25.52
N GLN A 46 -11.49 -13.86 -25.68
CA GLN A 46 -11.49 -14.84 -26.75
C GLN A 46 -11.56 -14.15 -28.13
N ALA A 47 -11.07 -14.82 -29.16
CA ALA A 47 -11.12 -14.32 -30.54
C ALA A 47 -12.57 -14.15 -31.04
N VAL A 48 -13.51 -14.93 -30.50
CA VAL A 48 -14.95 -14.79 -30.73
C VAL A 48 -15.63 -14.41 -29.41
N MET A 49 -16.30 -13.26 -29.41
CA MET A 49 -16.84 -12.65 -28.20
C MET A 49 -18.02 -13.45 -27.63
N THR A 50 -17.91 -13.85 -26.37
CA THR A 50 -19.01 -14.53 -25.65
C THR A 50 -19.92 -13.54 -24.95
N ARG A 51 -21.18 -13.92 -24.65
CA ARG A 51 -22.10 -13.07 -23.88
C ARG A 51 -21.55 -12.69 -22.50
N ARG A 52 -20.80 -13.61 -21.89
CA ARG A 52 -20.15 -13.37 -20.59
C ARG A 52 -19.06 -12.31 -20.68
N GLU A 53 -18.26 -12.32 -21.75
CA GLU A 53 -17.25 -11.28 -22.01
C GLU A 53 -17.88 -9.93 -22.34
N ALA A 54 -18.99 -9.92 -23.08
CA ALA A 54 -19.75 -8.71 -23.34
C ALA A 54 -20.23 -8.04 -22.06
N ALA A 55 -20.77 -8.82 -21.13
CA ALA A 55 -21.16 -8.35 -19.81
C ALA A 55 -19.97 -7.72 -19.04
N LEU A 56 -18.77 -8.31 -19.14
CA LEU A 56 -17.57 -7.75 -18.50
C LEU A 56 -17.14 -6.39 -19.06
N ILE A 57 -17.30 -6.16 -20.36
CA ILE A 57 -16.98 -4.86 -20.98
C ILE A 57 -18.06 -3.82 -20.68
N LEU A 58 -19.33 -4.24 -20.73
CA LEU A 58 -20.50 -3.37 -20.57
C LEU A 58 -20.85 -3.08 -19.10
N GLY A 59 -20.33 -3.85 -18.15
CA GLY A 59 -20.61 -3.69 -16.72
C GLY A 59 -22.04 -4.09 -16.31
N VAL A 60 -22.64 -5.05 -17.03
CA VAL A 60 -24.02 -5.53 -16.83
C VAL A 60 -24.10 -6.98 -16.37
#